data_AF-A0AA35WP19-F1
#
_entry.id   AF-A0AA35WP19-F1
#
_cell.length_a   1.000
_cell.length_b   1.000
_cell.length_c   1.000
_cell.angle_alpha   90.00
_cell.angle_beta   90.00
_cell.angle_gamma   90.00
#
_symmetry.space_group_name_H-M   'P 1'
#
loop_
_entity.id
_entity.type
_entity.pdbx_description
1 polymer ?
#
loop_
_entity_poly.entity_id
_entity_poly.type
_entity_poly.pdbx_seq_one_letter_code
_entity_poly.pdbx_strand_id
1 'polypeptide(L)'
;AACGHSERHPLRDGHRDAEVWHEDREAPPRGRHRRTGRDRHRVRHAGQDGRQHHDLQVPGQERRRTARQDRDVHAQAAVRRQRHRNAHSPEHLEGRHHIFYGDGYANMSDTMKYYIGGLLRHAPALLAFAAPTTNSYRRLVPGYEAPVNLAYSSRNRSACCRIPAYFDTPPTKRIEFRCPDPTANPYLAFSSMLLAGLDGINNQIDPGDPMDVDLYDLSPEEAANVQQVPGSLEESLNALEEDHEFLLTGNVFTSDLIETWLDYKRTEEVDAIRLRPHPYEFFLYYDA
;
A
#
# COMPACT_ATOMS: atom_id res chain seq x y z
N ALA A 1 -32.36 81.12 16.33
CA ALA A 1 -31.51 81.59 15.23
C ALA A 1 -30.76 80.41 14.65
N ALA A 2 -30.84 80.26 13.33
CA ALA A 2 -30.01 79.47 12.40
C ALA A 2 -29.88 77.93 12.55
N CYS A 3 -30.27 77.27 11.45
CA CYS A 3 -30.05 75.87 11.06
C CYS A 3 -28.58 75.53 10.78
N GLY A 4 -28.25 74.23 10.73
CA GLY A 4 -26.97 73.76 10.19
C GLY A 4 -26.77 72.24 10.13
N HIS A 5 -27.39 71.61 9.12
CA HIS A 5 -26.95 70.43 8.33
C HIS A 5 -26.54 69.09 8.97
N SER A 6 -27.16 68.06 8.39
CA SER A 6 -26.93 66.62 8.47
C SER A 6 -25.57 66.17 7.92
N GLU A 7 -25.06 65.03 8.40
CA GLU A 7 -24.80 63.87 7.54
C GLU A 7 -24.44 62.61 8.34
N ARG A 8 -25.01 61.48 7.90
CA ARG A 8 -24.84 60.14 8.46
C ARG A 8 -23.62 59.48 7.82
N HIS A 9 -22.89 58.68 8.61
CA HIS A 9 -21.82 57.79 8.14
C HIS A 9 -22.30 56.86 7.00
N PRO A 10 -21.57 56.76 5.88
CA PRO A 10 -21.87 55.79 4.84
C PRO A 10 -21.26 54.42 5.16
N LEU A 11 -22.11 53.39 5.10
CA LEU A 11 -21.71 52.00 4.87
C LEU A 11 -21.05 51.93 3.49
N ARG A 12 -19.82 51.41 3.41
CA ARG A 12 -19.11 51.24 2.14
C ARG A 12 -19.01 49.75 1.80
N ASP A 13 -19.83 49.34 0.84
CA ASP A 13 -19.62 48.16 0.02
C ASP A 13 -18.35 48.34 -0.82
N GLY A 14 -17.54 47.29 -0.90
CA GLY A 14 -16.23 47.31 -1.58
C GLY A 14 -15.85 45.94 -2.14
N HIS A 15 -16.65 45.43 -3.08
CA HIS A 15 -16.16 44.49 -4.08
C HIS A 15 -15.12 45.21 -4.95
N ARG A 16 -13.85 44.83 -4.80
CA ARG A 16 -12.71 44.87 -5.76
C ARG A 16 -11.45 44.85 -4.91
N ASP A 17 -10.64 43.81 -5.10
CA ASP A 17 -9.17 43.78 -4.96
C ASP A 17 -8.75 42.30 -4.90
N ALA A 18 -8.82 41.66 -6.07
CA ALA A 18 -8.29 40.32 -6.31
C ALA A 18 -7.50 40.37 -7.62
N GLU A 19 -6.36 41.03 -7.60
CA GLU A 19 -5.33 40.92 -8.63
C GLU A 19 -4.00 41.41 -8.06
N VAL A 20 -2.90 40.82 -8.54
CA VAL A 20 -1.48 41.07 -8.23
C VAL A 20 -0.87 40.16 -7.16
N TRP A 21 0.33 39.66 -7.49
CA TRP A 21 1.22 38.70 -6.79
C TRP A 21 1.16 37.22 -7.24
N HIS A 22 1.36 37.00 -8.54
CA HIS A 22 2.12 35.84 -9.00
C HIS A 22 3.27 36.33 -9.89
N GLU A 23 4.49 36.33 -9.37
CA GLU A 23 5.72 36.26 -10.17
C GLU A 23 6.85 35.68 -9.29
N ASP A 24 7.52 34.67 -9.86
CA ASP A 24 8.85 34.12 -9.54
C ASP A 24 9.12 33.47 -8.16
N ARG A 25 8.78 32.18 -8.07
CA ARG A 25 9.56 31.20 -7.29
C ARG A 25 9.75 29.92 -8.10
N GLU A 26 10.89 29.81 -8.77
CA GLU A 26 11.34 28.54 -9.35
C GLU A 26 11.55 27.49 -8.24
N ALA A 27 11.00 26.29 -8.44
CA ALA A 27 11.23 25.15 -7.57
C ALA A 27 12.66 24.61 -7.78
N PRO A 28 13.38 24.19 -6.72
CA PRO A 28 14.72 23.63 -6.87
C PRO A 28 14.69 22.36 -7.75
N PRO A 29 15.74 22.11 -8.56
CA PRO A 29 15.76 21.01 -9.52
C PRO A 29 15.74 19.67 -8.80
N ARG A 30 14.71 18.85 -9.08
CA ARG A 30 14.63 17.46 -8.63
C ARG A 30 15.66 16.63 -9.39
N GLY A 31 16.59 16.00 -8.67
CA GLY A 31 17.55 15.05 -9.21
C GLY A 31 16.84 13.94 -9.99
N ARG A 32 17.13 13.82 -11.28
CA ARG A 32 16.62 12.74 -12.14
C ARG A 32 17.62 11.58 -12.10
N HIS A 33 17.37 10.58 -11.27
CA HIS A 33 17.91 9.25 -11.56
C HIS A 33 17.12 8.67 -12.75
N ARG A 34 17.75 8.61 -13.93
CA ARG A 34 17.21 7.89 -15.09
C ARG A 34 17.22 6.39 -14.77
N ARG A 35 16.05 5.75 -14.73
CA ARG A 35 15.97 4.29 -14.91
C ARG A 35 16.32 3.96 -16.37
N THR A 36 17.06 2.88 -16.57
CA THR A 36 17.36 2.30 -17.88
C THR A 36 16.07 1.73 -18.48
N GLY A 37 15.65 2.26 -19.62
CA GLY A 37 14.53 1.74 -20.38
C GLY A 37 14.91 1.61 -21.84
N ARG A 38 15.39 0.42 -22.22
CA ARG A 38 15.11 -0.09 -23.57
C ARG A 38 13.63 -0.48 -23.58
N ASP A 39 13.00 -0.28 -24.73
CA ASP A 39 11.61 -0.61 -25.06
C ASP A 39 10.56 0.46 -24.72
N ARG A 40 10.51 1.46 -25.61
CA ARG A 40 9.27 2.20 -25.90
C ARG A 40 8.95 2.08 -27.39
N HIS A 41 8.00 1.24 -27.74
CA HIS A 41 7.34 1.32 -29.05
C HIS A 41 6.26 2.41 -29.04
N ARG A 42 6.16 3.15 -30.16
CA ARG A 42 5.24 4.27 -30.35
C ARG A 42 3.84 3.75 -30.68
N VAL A 43 2.89 3.92 -29.76
CA VAL A 43 1.46 3.61 -30.00
C VAL A 43 0.91 4.61 -31.01
N ARG A 44 0.37 4.14 -32.13
CA ARG A 44 -0.41 4.95 -33.09
C ARG A 44 -1.84 5.07 -32.55
N HIS A 45 -2.37 6.29 -32.49
CA HIS A 45 -3.77 6.52 -32.12
C HIS A 45 -4.69 6.03 -33.24
N ALA A 46 -5.60 5.09 -32.93
CA ALA A 46 -6.71 4.73 -33.80
C ALA A 46 -7.76 5.84 -33.77
N GLY A 47 -7.94 6.51 -34.90
CA GLY A 47 -8.83 7.66 -35.01
C GLY A 47 -9.14 8.00 -36.46
N GLN A 48 -9.44 7.00 -37.28
CA GLN A 48 -10.08 7.15 -38.58
C GLN A 48 -10.86 5.86 -38.84
N ASP A 49 -12.10 5.79 -38.37
CA ASP A 49 -13.16 5.00 -38.99
C ASP A 49 -14.50 5.53 -38.47
N GLY A 50 -15.17 6.30 -39.32
CA GLY A 50 -16.40 6.99 -39.01
C GLY A 50 -17.61 6.06 -38.97
N ARG A 51 -18.09 5.73 -37.77
CA ARG A 51 -19.47 5.26 -37.56
C ARG A 51 -20.14 6.08 -36.46
N GLN A 52 -21.32 6.57 -36.77
CA GLN A 52 -22.11 7.45 -35.91
C GLN A 52 -23.07 6.65 -34.99
N HIS A 53 -23.38 7.29 -33.85
CA HIS A 53 -24.52 7.11 -32.93
C HIS A 53 -24.58 5.89 -32.00
N HIS A 54 -24.54 6.14 -30.67
CA HIS A 54 -25.72 6.45 -29.86
C HIS A 54 -25.29 7.15 -28.56
N ASP A 55 -25.88 8.32 -28.32
CA ASP A 55 -25.61 9.18 -27.17
C ASP A 55 -26.29 8.65 -25.90
N LEU A 56 -25.49 8.27 -24.91
CA LEU A 56 -25.85 8.38 -23.50
C LEU A 56 -25.03 9.55 -22.94
N GLN A 57 -25.69 10.70 -22.77
CA GLN A 57 -25.10 11.91 -22.20
C GLN A 57 -24.69 11.65 -20.74
N VAL A 58 -23.40 11.49 -20.50
CA VAL A 58 -22.81 11.60 -19.15
C VAL A 58 -22.35 13.06 -18.97
N PRO A 59 -22.82 13.78 -17.92
CA PRO A 59 -22.42 15.16 -17.68
C PRO A 59 -20.90 15.31 -17.46
N GLY A 60 -20.22 15.89 -18.45
CA GLY A 60 -19.27 17.02 -18.35
C GLY A 60 -18.12 17.06 -17.34
N GLN A 61 -17.87 16.07 -16.49
CA GLN A 61 -16.85 16.14 -15.43
C GLN A 61 -15.94 14.90 -15.32
N GLU A 62 -15.60 14.23 -16.42
CA GLU A 62 -14.51 13.23 -16.32
C GLU A 62 -13.77 12.97 -17.63
N ARG A 63 -13.33 14.05 -18.29
CA ARG A 63 -12.25 13.97 -19.30
C ARG A 63 -10.96 14.55 -18.72
N ARG A 64 -10.40 13.88 -17.72
CA ARG A 64 -8.96 14.00 -17.42
C ARG A 64 -8.26 12.78 -17.97
N ARG A 65 -7.28 13.03 -18.86
CA ARG A 65 -6.34 12.04 -19.39
C ARG A 65 -5.87 11.14 -18.25
N THR A 66 -6.08 9.84 -18.37
CA THR A 66 -5.54 8.81 -17.49
C THR A 66 -4.01 8.86 -17.59
N ALA A 67 -3.38 9.63 -16.71
CA ALA A 67 -1.97 9.48 -16.43
C ALA A 67 -1.77 8.09 -15.84
N ARG A 68 -0.97 7.25 -16.51
CA ARG A 68 -0.50 5.95 -16.02
C ARG A 68 -0.19 6.05 -14.52
N GLN A 69 -0.93 5.32 -13.70
CA GLN A 69 -0.52 5.03 -12.34
C GLN A 69 0.45 3.84 -12.38
N ASP A 70 1.73 4.11 -12.63
CA ASP A 70 2.78 3.24 -12.11
C ASP A 70 2.80 3.48 -10.60
N ARG A 71 2.11 2.64 -9.83
CA ARG A 71 2.19 2.65 -8.37
C ARG A 71 2.32 1.22 -7.87
N ASP A 72 3.51 0.89 -7.41
CA ASP A 72 3.67 -0.06 -6.33
C ASP A 72 2.79 0.43 -5.17
N VAL A 73 1.74 -0.32 -4.81
CA VAL A 73 0.94 -0.02 -3.63
C VAL A 73 1.71 -0.51 -2.43
N HIS A 74 2.43 0.39 -1.79
CA HIS A 74 2.91 0.15 -0.44
C HIS A 74 1.75 0.41 0.52
N ALA A 75 1.36 -0.60 1.32
CA ALA A 75 0.54 -0.36 2.49
C ALA A 75 1.41 0.38 3.53
N GLN A 76 1.31 1.70 3.50
CA GLN A 76 1.87 2.53 4.56
C GLN A 76 0.78 2.68 5.62
N ALA A 77 1.02 2.14 6.81
CA ALA A 77 0.28 2.56 8.00
C ALA A 77 0.80 3.98 8.37
N ALA A 78 0.32 4.97 7.64
CA ALA A 78 0.53 6.38 7.91
C ALA A 78 -0.68 7.15 7.41
N VAL A 79 -1.32 7.91 8.31
CA VAL A 79 -2.44 8.76 7.95
C VAL A 79 -1.94 9.91 7.08
N ARG A 80 -1.87 9.70 5.77
CA ARG A 80 -1.37 10.71 4.82
C ARG A 80 -2.45 11.17 3.85
N ARG A 81 -3.07 12.30 4.23
CA ARG A 81 -3.74 13.34 3.43
C ARG A 81 -4.12 12.94 1.99
N GLN A 82 -5.31 12.35 1.82
CA GLN A 82 -6.09 12.58 0.60
C GLN A 82 -6.69 13.99 0.68
N ARG A 83 -6.40 14.84 -0.30
CA ARG A 83 -7.08 16.13 -0.46
C ARG A 83 -8.49 15.90 -1.03
N HIS A 84 -9.39 15.33 -0.24
CA HIS A 84 -10.81 15.62 -0.36
C HIS A 84 -11.07 16.93 0.37
N ARG A 85 -11.75 17.88 -0.28
CA ARG A 85 -11.93 19.24 0.24
C ARG A 85 -12.66 19.35 1.59
N ASN A 86 -13.12 18.24 2.18
CA ASN A 86 -13.74 18.19 3.52
C ASN A 86 -13.19 17.07 4.42
N ALA A 87 -11.96 16.56 4.19
CA ALA A 87 -11.30 15.68 5.15
C ALA A 87 -10.41 16.53 6.06
N HIS A 88 -10.83 16.71 7.32
CA HIS A 88 -9.96 17.25 8.36
C HIS A 88 -8.64 16.47 8.38
N SER A 89 -7.53 17.14 8.69
CA SER A 89 -6.27 16.44 8.97
C SER A 89 -6.54 15.35 10.03
N PRO A 90 -5.78 14.23 10.11
CA PRO A 90 -5.76 13.48 11.36
C PRO A 90 -5.52 14.52 12.45
N GLU A 91 -6.48 14.68 13.34
CA GLU A 91 -6.34 15.61 14.44
C GLU A 91 -5.05 15.20 15.14
N HIS A 92 -4.13 16.15 15.23
CA HIS A 92 -3.10 16.05 16.23
C HIS A 92 -3.88 16.05 17.54
N LEU A 93 -4.11 14.87 18.12
CA LEU A 93 -4.63 14.76 19.47
C LEU A 93 -3.57 15.42 20.34
N GLU A 94 -3.77 16.71 20.62
CA GLU A 94 -2.81 17.56 21.31
C GLU A 94 -2.31 16.82 22.56
N GLY A 95 -0.99 16.61 22.62
CA GLY A 95 -0.33 15.94 23.76
C GLY A 95 -0.12 14.43 23.65
N ARG A 96 -0.49 13.75 22.56
CA ARG A 96 -0.19 12.31 22.41
C ARG A 96 1.16 12.05 21.73
N HIS A 97 2.06 11.37 22.44
CA HIS A 97 3.31 10.84 21.90
C HIS A 97 3.02 9.82 20.78
N HIS A 98 3.82 9.83 19.71
CA HIS A 98 3.67 8.88 18.61
C HIS A 98 4.00 7.47 19.10
N ILE A 99 3.01 6.58 19.14
CA ILE A 99 3.14 5.26 19.79
C ILE A 99 4.21 4.34 19.18
N PHE A 100 4.61 4.58 17.92
CA PHE A 100 5.65 3.80 17.25
C PHE A 100 7.05 4.42 17.34
N TYR A 101 7.19 5.63 17.87
CA TYR A 101 8.48 6.29 18.04
C TYR A 101 9.09 5.91 19.39
N GLY A 102 10.37 5.56 19.40
CA GLY A 102 11.08 5.17 20.62
C GLY A 102 12.60 5.25 20.45
N ASP A 103 13.31 4.68 21.41
CA ASP A 103 14.77 4.64 21.51
C ASP A 103 15.40 3.36 20.96
N GLY A 104 14.58 2.40 20.51
CA GLY A 104 15.03 1.15 19.90
C GLY A 104 15.56 1.30 18.48
N TYR A 105 15.81 0.16 17.83
CA TYR A 105 16.35 0.09 16.47
C TYR A 105 15.60 1.00 15.49
N ALA A 106 16.36 1.81 14.74
CA ALA A 106 15.83 2.81 13.81
C ALA A 106 14.84 3.81 14.44
N ASN A 107 14.88 4.07 15.76
CA ASN A 107 13.92 4.88 16.53
C ASN A 107 12.52 4.25 16.66
N MET A 108 12.46 2.92 16.75
CA MET A 108 11.20 2.20 17.02
C MET A 108 10.97 2.04 18.52
N SER A 109 9.73 2.22 18.96
CA SER A 109 9.26 1.80 20.29
C SER A 109 9.04 0.28 20.36
N ASP A 110 8.91 -0.28 21.56
CA ASP A 110 8.46 -1.66 21.76
C ASP A 110 7.09 -1.94 21.14
N THR A 111 6.14 -0.99 21.19
CA THR A 111 4.83 -1.12 20.53
C THR A 111 4.98 -1.40 19.03
N MET A 112 5.89 -0.68 18.36
CA MET A 112 6.19 -0.88 16.94
C MET A 112 6.90 -2.23 16.71
N LYS A 113 7.83 -2.61 17.60
CA LYS A 113 8.51 -3.92 17.54
C LYS A 113 7.49 -5.06 17.56
N TYR A 114 6.57 -5.05 18.52
CA TYR A 114 5.55 -6.09 18.64
C TYR A 114 4.51 -6.04 17.51
N TYR A 115 4.17 -4.85 17.01
CA TYR A 115 3.34 -4.70 15.81
C TYR A 115 4.00 -5.35 14.59
N ILE A 116 5.32 -5.17 14.41
CA ILE A 116 6.10 -5.88 13.38
C ILE A 116 6.03 -7.39 13.60
N GLY A 117 6.20 -7.84 14.85
CA GLY A 117 6.12 -9.26 15.21
C GLY A 117 4.82 -9.91 14.77
N GLY A 118 3.69 -9.26 15.06
CA GLY A 118 2.37 -9.72 14.61
C GLY A 118 2.23 -9.74 13.08
N LEU A 119 2.70 -8.69 12.39
CA LEU A 119 2.69 -8.66 10.92
C LEU A 119 3.52 -9.79 10.31
N LEU A 120 4.73 -10.06 10.82
CA LEU A 120 5.60 -11.11 10.30
C LEU A 120 5.08 -12.51 10.63
N ARG A 121 4.57 -12.70 11.85
CA ARG A 121 3.96 -13.97 12.30
C ARG A 121 2.80 -14.39 11.40
N HIS A 122 1.89 -13.46 11.13
CA HIS A 122 0.66 -13.72 10.36
C HIS A 122 0.81 -13.40 8.87
N ALA A 123 2.00 -13.01 8.39
CA ALA A 123 2.20 -12.62 7.00
C ALA A 123 1.69 -13.68 5.99
N PRO A 124 1.93 -15.00 6.17
CA PRO A 124 1.36 -16.02 5.30
C PRO A 124 -0.18 -15.94 5.17
N ALA A 125 -0.90 -15.84 6.29
CA ALA A 125 -2.36 -15.70 6.31
C ALA A 125 -2.82 -14.32 5.77
N LEU A 126 -2.10 -13.24 6.12
CA LEU A 126 -2.41 -11.88 5.66
C LEU A 126 -2.41 -11.76 4.14
N LEU A 127 -1.53 -12.50 3.45
CA LEU A 127 -1.41 -12.43 1.99
C LEU A 127 -2.62 -12.99 1.26
N ALA A 128 -3.43 -13.84 1.90
CA ALA A 128 -4.73 -14.23 1.38
C ALA A 128 -5.70 -13.04 1.18
N PHE A 129 -5.49 -11.92 1.89
CA PHE A 129 -6.25 -10.68 1.72
C PHE A 129 -5.44 -9.56 1.05
N ALA A 130 -4.14 -9.50 1.32
CA ALA A 130 -3.27 -8.39 0.90
C ALA A 130 -2.58 -8.63 -0.46
N ALA A 131 -2.48 -9.87 -0.89
CA ALA A 131 -1.97 -10.31 -2.20
C ALA A 131 -2.89 -11.42 -2.76
N PRO A 132 -4.19 -11.15 -2.96
CA PRO A 132 -5.21 -12.19 -2.96
C PRO A 132 -5.49 -12.78 -4.36
N THR A 133 -4.56 -12.67 -5.30
CA THR A 133 -4.73 -13.20 -6.66
C THR A 133 -3.57 -14.09 -7.06
N THR A 134 -3.80 -15.02 -7.99
CA THR A 134 -2.73 -15.86 -8.55
C THR A 134 -1.62 -15.02 -9.22
N ASN A 135 -1.97 -13.84 -9.75
CA ASN A 135 -1.02 -12.92 -10.36
C ASN A 135 -0.13 -12.21 -9.33
N SER A 136 -0.60 -12.03 -8.08
CA SER A 136 0.19 -11.47 -6.99
C SER A 136 1.49 -12.25 -6.75
N TYR A 137 1.44 -13.57 -6.88
CA TYR A 137 2.58 -14.46 -6.68
C TYR A 137 3.52 -14.54 -7.89
N ARG A 138 3.17 -13.90 -9.01
CA ARG A 138 4.14 -13.62 -10.09
C ARG A 138 5.04 -12.43 -9.77
N ARG A 139 4.62 -11.56 -8.83
CA ARG A 139 5.43 -10.49 -8.25
C ARG A 139 6.25 -10.98 -7.06
N LEU A 140 5.67 -11.82 -6.20
CA LEU A 140 6.33 -12.37 -5.00
C LEU A 140 7.24 -13.55 -5.33
N VAL A 141 8.15 -13.36 -6.29
CA VAL A 141 9.13 -14.38 -6.70
C VAL A 141 10.51 -14.00 -6.16
N PRO A 142 11.21 -14.92 -5.49
CA PRO A 142 12.59 -14.69 -5.06
C PRO A 142 13.48 -14.22 -6.21
N GLY A 143 14.37 -13.26 -5.93
CA GLY A 143 15.39 -12.78 -6.88
C GLY A 143 15.12 -11.42 -7.56
N TYR A 144 13.89 -10.89 -7.53
CA TYR A 144 13.51 -9.66 -8.27
C TYR A 144 13.18 -8.44 -7.38
N GLU A 145 13.94 -8.18 -6.30
CA GLU A 145 13.63 -7.17 -5.27
C GLU A 145 12.25 -7.35 -4.61
N ALA A 146 11.62 -8.51 -4.78
CA ALA A 146 10.33 -8.82 -4.21
C ALA A 146 10.45 -8.93 -2.69
N PRO A 147 9.49 -8.37 -1.92
CA PRO A 147 9.48 -8.45 -0.46
C PRO A 147 8.97 -9.83 -0.02
N VAL A 148 9.80 -10.86 -0.20
CA VAL A 148 9.46 -12.26 0.08
C VAL A 148 10.03 -12.77 1.41
N ASN A 149 10.99 -12.06 1.99
CA ASN A 149 11.66 -12.52 3.21
C ASN A 149 10.92 -11.99 4.44
N LEU A 150 10.46 -12.89 5.31
CA LEU A 150 9.76 -12.59 6.57
C LEU A 150 10.73 -12.00 7.59
N ALA A 151 11.19 -10.78 7.29
CA ALA A 151 12.13 -10.03 8.06
C ALA A 151 11.74 -8.55 8.05
N TYR A 152 12.35 -7.79 8.96
CA TYR A 152 12.27 -6.34 8.99
C TYR A 152 13.65 -5.69 8.92
N SER A 153 13.70 -4.49 8.36
CA SER A 153 14.94 -3.72 8.24
C SER A 153 14.67 -2.24 7.96
N SER A 154 15.61 -1.38 8.30
CA SER A 154 15.56 0.03 7.93
C SER A 154 16.03 0.32 6.49
N ARG A 155 16.88 -0.55 5.92
CA ARG A 155 17.54 -0.34 4.63
C ARG A 155 17.14 -1.36 3.57
N ASN A 156 16.87 -2.59 3.97
CA ASN A 156 16.69 -3.73 3.09
C ASN A 156 15.41 -3.61 2.25
N ARG A 157 15.54 -3.79 0.93
CA ARG A 157 14.44 -3.72 -0.03
C ARG A 157 13.85 -5.07 -0.38
N SER A 158 14.33 -6.17 0.16
CA SER A 158 13.71 -7.49 0.02
C SER A 158 13.06 -7.99 1.32
N ALA A 159 13.16 -7.21 2.40
CA ALA A 159 12.39 -7.41 3.63
C ALA A 159 10.90 -7.07 3.44
N CYS A 160 10.02 -7.89 4.02
CA CYS A 160 8.58 -7.69 4.07
C CYS A 160 8.21 -6.38 4.77
N CYS A 161 8.82 -6.12 5.93
CA CYS A 161 8.59 -4.95 6.75
C CYS A 161 9.77 -3.98 6.65
N ARG A 162 9.53 -2.75 6.18
CA ARG A 162 10.56 -1.72 6.10
C ARG A 162 10.28 -0.58 7.07
N ILE A 163 11.33 -0.11 7.74
CA ILE A 163 11.32 1.07 8.61
C ILE A 163 12.04 2.22 7.89
N PRO A 164 11.35 3.21 7.31
CA PRO A 164 12.00 4.27 6.54
C PRO A 164 12.97 5.12 7.36
N ALA A 165 14.28 4.95 7.13
CA ALA A 165 15.33 5.63 7.89
C ALA A 165 15.40 7.17 7.69
N TYR A 166 14.87 7.70 6.58
CA TYR A 166 14.87 9.15 6.29
C TYR A 166 13.82 9.95 7.08
N PHE A 167 12.99 9.27 7.87
CA PHE A 167 11.89 9.85 8.65
C PHE A 167 12.13 9.58 10.13
N ASP A 168 13.08 10.34 10.71
CA ASP A 168 13.56 10.23 12.10
C ASP A 168 12.76 11.07 13.09
N THR A 169 11.80 11.86 12.62
CA THR A 169 10.93 12.65 13.49
C THR A 169 9.72 11.84 13.97
N PRO A 170 9.29 12.00 15.25
CA PRO A 170 8.16 11.26 15.81
C PRO A 170 6.88 11.27 14.94
N PRO A 171 6.44 12.41 14.36
CA PRO A 171 5.21 12.45 13.56
C PRO A 171 5.29 11.67 12.23
N THR A 172 6.50 11.37 11.77
CA THR A 172 6.74 10.71 10.48
C THR A 172 7.07 9.22 10.62
N LYS A 173 7.27 8.76 11.85
CA LYS A 173 7.67 7.40 12.16
C LYS A 173 6.58 6.41 11.74
N ARG A 174 6.95 5.41 10.94
CA ARG A 174 6.00 4.41 10.43
C ARG A 174 6.68 3.12 10.03
N ILE A 175 5.86 2.11 9.81
CA ILE A 175 6.21 0.87 9.14
C ILE A 175 5.62 0.83 7.73
N GLU A 176 6.37 0.23 6.81
CA GLU A 176 5.91 -0.08 5.46
C GLU A 176 5.89 -1.60 5.28
N PHE A 177 4.70 -2.18 5.24
CA PHE A 177 4.52 -3.58 4.83
C PHE A 177 4.43 -3.62 3.31
N ARG A 178 5.38 -4.29 2.66
CA ARG A 178 5.64 -4.14 1.22
C ARG A 178 5.08 -5.27 0.37
N CYS A 179 4.68 -6.36 0.99
CA CYS A 179 4.07 -7.51 0.32
C CYS A 179 2.74 -7.20 -0.38
N PRO A 180 1.83 -6.36 0.18
CA PRO A 180 0.53 -6.09 -0.45
C PRO A 180 0.63 -5.51 -1.86
N ASP A 181 -0.42 -5.69 -2.65
CA ASP A 181 -0.51 -5.21 -4.03
C ASP A 181 -1.91 -4.64 -4.37
N PRO A 182 -2.07 -3.90 -5.48
CA PRO A 182 -3.33 -3.21 -5.80
C PRO A 182 -4.51 -4.12 -6.17
N THR A 183 -4.31 -5.44 -6.31
CA THR A 183 -5.41 -6.38 -6.56
C THR A 183 -6.22 -6.65 -5.30
N ALA A 184 -5.68 -6.30 -4.13
CA ALA A 184 -6.33 -6.46 -2.85
C ALA A 184 -7.55 -5.56 -2.68
N ASN A 185 -8.56 -6.09 -1.99
CA ASN A 185 -9.61 -5.26 -1.41
C ASN A 185 -9.01 -4.47 -0.24
N PRO A 186 -8.90 -3.13 -0.33
CA PRO A 186 -8.21 -2.33 0.69
C PRO A 186 -8.90 -2.39 2.05
N TYR A 187 -10.21 -2.63 2.11
CA TYR A 187 -10.95 -2.75 3.36
C TYR A 187 -10.54 -4.01 4.12
N LEU A 188 -10.49 -5.15 3.43
CA LEU A 188 -10.08 -6.42 4.03
C LEU A 188 -8.58 -6.40 4.37
N ALA A 189 -7.75 -5.89 3.46
CA ALA A 189 -6.30 -5.86 3.66
C ALA A 189 -5.88 -4.97 4.83
N PHE A 190 -6.41 -3.74 4.94
CA PHE A 190 -6.07 -2.86 6.07
C PHE A 190 -6.62 -3.37 7.40
N SER A 191 -7.82 -3.94 7.40
CA SER A 191 -8.42 -4.51 8.61
C SER A 191 -7.62 -5.71 9.11
N SER A 192 -7.25 -6.64 8.22
CA SER A 192 -6.44 -7.81 8.58
C SER A 192 -5.05 -7.41 9.08
N MET A 193 -4.37 -6.48 8.39
CA MET A 193 -3.06 -5.97 8.83
C MET A 193 -3.11 -5.29 10.20
N LEU A 194 -4.19 -4.56 10.50
CA LEU A 194 -4.37 -3.93 11.81
C LEU A 194 -4.54 -5.01 12.90
N LEU A 195 -5.40 -6.00 12.68
CA LEU A 195 -5.63 -7.07 13.64
C LEU A 195 -4.37 -7.90 13.89
N ALA A 196 -3.60 -8.24 12.85
CA ALA A 196 -2.32 -8.93 13.01
C ALA A 196 -1.33 -8.11 13.86
N GLY A 197 -1.22 -6.81 13.61
CA GLY A 197 -0.35 -5.95 14.40
C GLY A 197 -0.83 -5.77 15.85
N LEU A 198 -2.15 -5.75 16.08
CA LEU A 198 -2.72 -5.72 17.43
C LEU A 198 -2.48 -7.03 18.18
N ASP A 199 -2.61 -8.18 17.52
CA ASP A 199 -2.26 -9.48 18.09
C ASP A 199 -0.79 -9.50 18.54
N GLY A 200 0.10 -9.05 17.66
CA GLY A 200 1.52 -8.88 17.96
C GLY A 200 1.77 -8.05 19.23
N ILE A 201 1.09 -6.90 19.36
CA ILE A 201 1.19 -6.05 20.56
C ILE A 201 0.66 -6.75 21.81
N ASN A 202 -0.51 -7.38 21.73
CA ASN A 202 -1.16 -8.02 22.88
C ASN A 202 -0.35 -9.22 23.39
N ASN A 203 0.22 -10.00 22.47
CA ASN A 203 0.98 -11.21 22.78
C ASN A 203 2.49 -10.96 22.88
N GLN A 204 2.94 -9.71 22.74
CA GLN A 204 4.35 -9.31 22.76
C GLN A 204 5.23 -10.15 21.83
N ILE A 205 4.74 -10.40 20.61
CA ILE A 205 5.41 -11.27 19.63
C ILE A 205 6.71 -10.61 19.19
N ASP A 206 7.85 -11.23 19.50
CA ASP A 206 9.16 -10.73 19.08
C ASP A 206 9.41 -11.03 17.59
N PRO A 207 9.63 -10.01 16.73
CA PRO A 207 10.00 -10.23 15.32
C PRO A 207 11.42 -10.77 15.10
N GLY A 208 12.21 -10.93 16.17
CA GLY A 208 13.61 -11.30 16.11
C GLY A 208 14.54 -10.13 15.77
N ASP A 209 15.77 -10.45 15.39
CA ASP A 209 16.78 -9.45 15.04
C ASP A 209 16.52 -8.85 13.64
N PRO A 210 16.83 -7.56 13.44
CA PRO A 210 16.67 -6.91 12.14
C PRO A 210 17.64 -7.48 11.10
N MET A 211 17.17 -7.67 9.86
CA MET A 211 17.97 -8.21 8.75
C MET A 211 18.47 -7.09 7.82
N ASP A 212 19.55 -6.42 8.22
CA ASP A 212 20.15 -5.30 7.48
C ASP A 212 21.14 -5.69 6.37
N VAL A 213 21.44 -6.99 6.25
CA VAL A 213 22.29 -7.53 5.18
C VAL A 213 21.48 -7.59 3.89
N ASP A 214 22.12 -7.27 2.76
CA ASP A 214 21.50 -7.52 1.46
C ASP A 214 21.38 -9.03 1.26
N LEU A 215 20.15 -9.53 1.06
CA LEU A 215 19.92 -10.97 0.96
C LEU A 215 20.56 -11.59 -0.30
N TYR A 216 20.99 -10.77 -1.26
CA TYR A 216 21.78 -11.24 -2.40
C TYR A 216 23.21 -11.63 -2.02
N ASP A 217 23.73 -11.11 -0.92
CA ASP A 217 25.10 -11.35 -0.44
C ASP A 217 25.15 -12.48 0.60
N LEU A 218 24.01 -13.05 1.00
CA LEU A 218 23.95 -14.18 1.93
C LEU A 218 24.43 -15.46 1.25
N SER A 219 25.13 -16.29 2.01
CA SER A 219 25.44 -17.65 1.55
C SER A 219 24.14 -18.46 1.38
N PRO A 220 24.12 -19.50 0.52
CA PRO A 220 22.95 -20.36 0.36
C PRO A 220 22.44 -20.97 1.67
N GLU A 221 23.35 -21.28 2.60
CA GLU A 221 23.01 -21.82 3.92
C GLU A 221 22.32 -20.76 4.82
N GLU A 222 22.79 -19.51 4.80
CA GLU A 222 22.15 -18.42 5.54
C GLU A 222 20.80 -18.04 4.94
N ALA A 223 20.70 -18.01 3.61
CA ALA A 223 19.45 -17.73 2.90
C ALA A 223 18.37 -18.79 3.17
N ALA A 224 18.75 -20.06 3.34
CA ALA A 224 17.81 -21.14 3.67
C ALA A 224 17.19 -21.01 5.06
N ASN A 225 17.85 -20.30 5.99
CA ASN A 225 17.32 -20.05 7.33
C ASN A 225 16.33 -18.88 7.40
N VAL A 226 16.21 -18.09 6.33
CA VAL A 226 15.27 -16.97 6.26
C VAL A 226 13.91 -17.49 5.83
N GLN A 227 12.94 -17.41 6.73
CA GLN A 227 11.56 -17.76 6.40
C GLN A 227 11.02 -16.84 5.30
N GLN A 228 10.31 -17.42 4.34
CA GLN A 228 9.74 -16.71 3.21
C GLN A 228 8.22 -16.71 3.26
N VAL A 229 7.62 -15.72 2.60
CA VAL A 229 6.18 -15.70 2.33
C VAL A 229 5.80 -16.87 1.41
N PRO A 230 4.52 -17.29 1.41
CA PRO A 230 4.01 -18.27 0.47
C PRO A 230 4.35 -17.96 -1.00
N GLY A 231 4.68 -19.00 -1.75
CA GLY A 231 4.99 -18.92 -3.18
C GLY A 231 3.76 -18.95 -4.08
N SER A 232 2.57 -19.19 -3.52
CA SER A 232 1.32 -19.25 -4.27
C SER A 232 0.11 -18.72 -3.48
N LEU A 233 -0.97 -18.40 -4.20
CA LEU A 233 -2.25 -18.02 -3.59
C LEU A 233 -2.80 -19.17 -2.75
N GLU A 234 -2.69 -20.41 -3.24
CA GLU A 234 -3.15 -21.60 -2.52
C GLU A 234 -2.46 -21.77 -1.18
N GLU A 235 -1.13 -21.65 -1.14
CA GLU A 235 -0.38 -21.73 0.13
C GLU A 235 -0.80 -20.64 1.12
N SER A 236 -1.11 -19.42 0.64
CA SER A 236 -1.61 -18.35 1.51
C SER A 236 -3.03 -18.61 2.01
N LEU A 237 -3.89 -19.24 1.20
CA LEU A 237 -5.24 -19.65 1.62
C LEU A 237 -5.16 -20.76 2.67
N ASN A 238 -4.25 -21.73 2.51
CA ASN A 238 -4.03 -22.76 3.52
C ASN A 238 -3.49 -22.16 4.83
N ALA A 239 -2.54 -21.22 4.73
CA ALA A 239 -2.06 -20.50 5.90
C ALA A 239 -3.17 -19.68 6.58
N LEU A 240 -4.09 -19.07 5.81
CA LEU A 240 -5.26 -18.40 6.39
C LEU A 240 -6.18 -19.39 7.09
N GLU A 241 -6.46 -20.55 6.50
CA GLU A 241 -7.28 -21.59 7.13
C GLU A 241 -6.67 -22.07 8.46
N GLU A 242 -5.35 -22.21 8.53
CA GLU A 242 -4.61 -22.63 9.73
C GLU A 242 -4.43 -21.51 10.78
N ASP A 243 -4.34 -20.25 10.36
CA ASP A 243 -3.98 -19.09 11.19
C ASP A 243 -4.93 -17.91 10.95
N HIS A 244 -6.21 -18.06 11.35
CA HIS A 244 -7.22 -16.99 11.26
C HIS A 244 -7.78 -16.54 12.61
N GLU A 245 -7.38 -17.15 13.74
CA GLU A 245 -7.94 -16.83 15.05
C GLU A 245 -7.77 -15.35 15.41
N PHE A 246 -6.63 -14.74 15.04
CA PHE A 246 -6.36 -13.32 15.29
C PHE A 246 -7.40 -12.39 14.62
N LEU A 247 -8.00 -12.82 13.50
CA LEU A 247 -9.00 -12.04 12.74
C LEU A 247 -10.38 -12.03 13.42
N LEU A 248 -10.69 -13.07 14.20
CA LEU A 248 -11.98 -13.21 14.88
C LEU A 248 -12.10 -12.29 16.10
N THR A 249 -11.00 -11.66 16.53
CA THR A 249 -10.97 -10.73 17.66
C THR A 249 -11.97 -9.59 17.46
N GLY A 250 -12.85 -9.42 18.45
CA GLY A 250 -13.86 -8.35 18.44
C GLY A 250 -14.94 -8.48 17.37
N ASN A 251 -15.10 -9.68 16.76
CA ASN A 251 -16.03 -9.95 15.66
C ASN A 251 -15.82 -9.02 14.46
N VAL A 252 -14.57 -8.60 14.22
CA VAL A 252 -14.23 -7.75 13.06
C VAL A 252 -14.30 -8.57 11.77
N PHE A 253 -13.73 -9.77 11.78
CA PHE A 253 -14.02 -10.82 10.80
C PHE A 253 -14.89 -11.89 11.46
N THR A 254 -15.74 -12.52 10.65
CA THR A 254 -16.54 -13.67 11.05
C THR A 254 -16.00 -14.93 10.38
N SER A 255 -16.20 -16.09 11.02
CA SER A 255 -15.85 -17.39 10.41
C SER A 255 -16.55 -17.56 9.05
N ASP A 256 -17.82 -17.17 8.94
CA ASP A 256 -18.58 -17.18 7.68
C ASP A 256 -17.91 -16.37 6.56
N LEU A 257 -17.37 -15.18 6.85
CA LEU A 257 -16.63 -14.38 5.87
C LEU A 257 -15.35 -15.09 5.43
N ILE A 258 -14.61 -15.67 6.39
CA ILE A 258 -13.34 -16.34 6.12
C ILE A 258 -13.57 -17.60 5.28
N GLU A 259 -14.53 -18.43 5.67
CA GLU A 259 -14.92 -19.65 4.95
C GLU A 259 -15.39 -19.32 3.52
N THR A 260 -16.25 -18.31 3.37
CA THR A 260 -16.72 -17.84 2.05
C THR A 260 -15.55 -17.32 1.20
N TRP A 261 -14.60 -16.60 1.81
CA TRP A 261 -13.42 -16.10 1.11
C TRP A 261 -12.52 -17.23 0.63
N LEU A 262 -12.26 -18.23 1.48
CA LEU A 262 -11.46 -19.40 1.14
C LEU A 262 -12.09 -20.18 -0.02
N ASP A 263 -13.39 -20.47 0.06
CA ASP A 263 -14.13 -21.20 -0.98
C ASP A 263 -14.09 -20.45 -2.32
N TYR A 264 -14.45 -19.16 -2.32
CA TYR A 264 -14.43 -18.33 -3.51
C TYR A 264 -13.04 -18.29 -4.17
N LYS A 265 -11.99 -18.06 -3.38
CA LYS A 265 -10.62 -17.95 -3.92
C LYS A 265 -10.09 -19.28 -4.45
N ARG A 266 -10.42 -20.39 -3.80
CA ARG A 266 -10.05 -21.74 -4.26
C ARG A 266 -10.74 -22.06 -5.59
N THR A 267 -12.06 -21.87 -5.67
CA THR A 267 -12.87 -22.25 -6.84
C THR A 267 -12.71 -21.31 -8.03
N GLU A 268 -12.87 -20.00 -7.82
CA GLU A 268 -12.94 -19.01 -8.90
C GLU A 268 -11.56 -18.52 -9.38
N GLU A 269 -10.50 -18.68 -8.58
CA GLU A 269 -9.16 -18.20 -8.94
C GLU A 269 -8.11 -19.31 -9.01
N VAL A 270 -7.93 -20.10 -7.96
CA VAL A 270 -6.89 -21.16 -7.95
C VAL A 270 -7.24 -22.26 -8.95
N ASP A 271 -8.42 -22.87 -8.84
CA ASP A 271 -8.84 -23.96 -9.72
C ASP A 271 -9.04 -23.49 -11.16
N ALA A 272 -9.55 -22.26 -11.34
CA ALA A 272 -9.66 -21.66 -12.65
C ALA A 272 -8.32 -21.59 -13.39
N ILE A 273 -7.22 -21.25 -12.71
CA ILE A 273 -5.89 -21.26 -13.33
C ILE A 273 -5.36 -22.69 -13.48
N ARG A 274 -5.51 -23.53 -12.45
CA ARG A 274 -4.98 -24.90 -12.41
C ARG A 274 -5.50 -25.78 -13.56
N LEU A 275 -6.76 -25.61 -13.95
CA LEU A 275 -7.41 -26.42 -14.98
C LEU A 275 -7.08 -26.00 -16.43
N ARG A 276 -6.25 -24.97 -16.62
CA ARG A 276 -5.92 -24.41 -17.93
C ARG A 276 -4.42 -24.57 -18.22
N PRO A 277 -4.03 -25.32 -19.27
CA PRO A 277 -2.63 -25.43 -19.67
C PRO A 277 -2.01 -24.05 -19.90
N HIS A 278 -0.86 -23.79 -19.28
CA HIS A 278 -0.16 -22.54 -19.50
C HIS A 278 0.56 -22.55 -20.85
N PRO A 279 0.56 -21.46 -21.64
CA PRO A 279 1.22 -21.45 -22.96
C PRO A 279 2.70 -21.87 -22.94
N TYR A 280 3.41 -21.63 -21.84
CA TYR A 280 4.80 -22.04 -21.66
C TYR A 280 4.96 -23.56 -21.51
N GLU A 281 3.93 -24.30 -21.09
CA GLU A 281 3.95 -25.77 -21.03
C GLU A 281 4.04 -26.39 -22.43
N PHE A 282 3.47 -25.75 -23.46
CA PHE A 282 3.68 -26.18 -24.84
C PHE A 282 5.16 -26.05 -25.24
N PHE A 283 5.83 -24.98 -24.84
CA PHE A 283 7.27 -24.84 -25.11
C PHE A 283 8.10 -25.93 -24.40
N LEU A 284 7.71 -26.31 -23.18
CA LEU A 284 8.45 -27.29 -22.38
C LEU A 284 8.14 -28.75 -22.76
N TYR A 285 6.89 -29.06 -23.11
CA TYR A 285 6.38 -30.43 -23.10
C TYR A 285 5.60 -30.83 -24.36
N TYR A 286 5.58 -30.01 -25.42
CA TYR A 286 4.85 -30.37 -26.64
C TYR A 286 5.35 -31.66 -27.31
N ASP A 287 6.65 -31.91 -27.24
CA ASP A 287 7.31 -33.09 -27.84
C ASP A 287 7.69 -34.18 -26.81
N ALA A 288 7.19 -34.08 -25.57
CA ALA A 288 7.56 -34.99 -24.47
C ALA A 288 7.02 -36.42 -24.66
#